data_AF-A0AAV1KRG3-F1
#
_entry.id   AF-A0AAV1KRG3-F1
#
_cell.length_a   1.000
_cell.length_b   1.000
_cell.length_c   1.000
_cell.angle_alpha   90.00
_cell.angle_beta   90.00
_cell.angle_gamma   90.00
#
_symmetry.space_group_name_H-M   'P 1'
#
loop_
_entity.id
_entity.type
_entity.pdbx_description
1 polymer ?
#
loop_
_entity_poly.entity_id
_entity_poly.type
_entity_poly.pdbx_seq_one_letter_code
_entity_poly.pdbx_strand_id
1 'polypeptide(L)'
;MALLALLLLPAVSAAALSPGDTDACNPDKMTVYRMVLHTYWTREKFPKHYPDWRPPAQWSRIYGVSHNRQYVLFRLGRRVSLPVRQFAESGRPDNLSSGPGTFDVFGAAAISQGSGRTEAEFFVDGNHSRVSVMAKMVPSPDWFIGVDSFDLCVDGNWIDSITIEVDPLDAGTDNGFTFTAPNWPTAPQGVTYRITSKYPSHPAGSFFYPHLRRLPPIATFQFIKLREYELSEVFHRENDDRKYDVLQLDKLSHNNIDVLDGNRALSIAEEVEREEQAPRIYSEGSMTTSDGAYSFYSLSNTTVITTEEPRSANELPTSGPTASERSALRSLARRYRARRRRKLRADSTDPAERRKRKRARLLDCRVSDWGEWSPCRSDGGCVGSALRTRRIIRRQRPGGSPCPPTAQSRWCATNCTTTLQEDWHNNLT
;
A
#
# COMPACT_ATOMS: atom_id res chain seq x y z
N MET A 1 66.85 -50.04 20.76
CA MET A 1 66.27 -48.94 19.97
C MET A 1 64.88 -49.39 19.54
N ALA A 2 63.86 -48.75 20.08
CA ALA A 2 62.47 -49.20 20.11
C ALA A 2 61.79 -49.17 18.72
N LEU A 3 61.08 -50.25 18.38
CA LEU A 3 60.10 -50.28 17.29
C LEU A 3 58.74 -49.84 17.85
N LEU A 4 58.30 -48.65 17.45
CA LEU A 4 56.97 -48.10 17.77
C LEU A 4 55.95 -48.69 16.78
N ALA A 5 55.05 -49.55 17.27
CA ALA A 5 53.85 -49.95 16.54
C ALA A 5 52.74 -48.91 16.79
N LEU A 6 52.37 -48.18 15.74
CA LEU A 6 51.28 -47.19 15.79
C LEU A 6 49.94 -47.92 15.66
N LEU A 7 49.14 -47.95 16.73
CA LEU A 7 47.76 -48.44 16.73
C LEU A 7 46.85 -47.37 16.11
N LEU A 8 46.22 -47.70 14.97
CA LEU A 8 45.14 -46.94 14.36
C LEU A 8 43.82 -47.26 15.08
N LEU A 9 43.24 -46.28 15.77
CA LEU A 9 41.86 -46.31 16.25
C LEU A 9 40.95 -45.71 15.17
N PRO A 10 39.82 -46.35 14.80
CA PRO A 10 38.84 -45.71 13.93
C PRO A 10 38.05 -44.67 14.75
N ALA A 11 38.17 -43.41 14.36
CA ALA A 11 37.31 -42.35 14.88
C ALA A 11 35.89 -42.55 14.32
N VAL A 12 34.98 -43.01 15.16
CA VAL A 12 33.54 -42.97 14.88
C VAL A 12 33.11 -41.51 14.97
N SER A 13 33.04 -40.81 13.83
CA SER A 13 32.37 -39.51 13.75
C SER A 13 30.88 -39.74 13.95
N ALA A 14 30.39 -39.47 15.16
CA ALA A 14 28.99 -39.20 15.37
C ALA A 14 28.63 -37.97 14.52
N ALA A 15 27.90 -38.19 13.42
CA ALA A 15 27.24 -37.12 12.70
C ALA A 15 26.22 -36.50 13.68
N ALA A 16 26.61 -35.40 14.31
CA ALA A 16 25.66 -34.53 14.97
C ALA A 16 24.67 -34.08 13.90
N LEU A 17 23.42 -34.55 14.00
CA LEU A 17 22.30 -33.94 13.32
C LEU A 17 22.36 -32.45 13.64
N SER A 18 22.61 -31.65 12.61
CA SER A 18 22.41 -30.20 12.68
C SER A 18 21.00 -29.97 13.25
N PRO A 19 20.81 -29.01 14.17
CA PRO A 19 19.47 -28.51 14.43
C PRO A 19 18.87 -28.15 13.08
N GLY A 20 17.67 -28.66 12.80
CA GLY A 20 16.95 -28.37 11.58
C GLY A 20 16.90 -26.86 11.35
N ASP A 21 16.97 -26.49 10.08
CA ASP A 21 16.84 -25.14 9.53
C ASP A 21 15.66 -24.38 10.17
N THR A 22 15.90 -23.68 11.29
CA THR A 22 14.88 -22.93 12.03
C THR A 22 14.52 -21.59 11.38
N ASP A 23 15.14 -21.28 10.23
CA ASP A 23 14.97 -20.00 9.52
C ASP A 23 14.02 -20.08 8.33
N ALA A 24 13.54 -21.29 7.98
CA ALA A 24 12.64 -21.49 6.86
C ALA A 24 11.16 -21.33 7.25
N CYS A 25 10.40 -20.66 6.40
CA CYS A 25 8.98 -20.43 6.61
C CYS A 25 8.20 -21.71 6.38
N ASN A 26 7.23 -21.99 7.25
CA ASN A 26 6.51 -23.27 7.21
C ASN A 26 5.89 -23.48 5.82
N PRO A 27 6.31 -24.53 5.07
CA PRO A 27 5.82 -24.78 3.72
C PRO A 27 4.33 -25.12 3.68
N ASP A 28 3.76 -25.60 4.79
CA ASP A 28 2.34 -25.99 4.89
C ASP A 28 1.41 -24.80 5.17
N LYS A 29 1.98 -23.58 5.24
CA LYS A 29 1.23 -22.34 5.43
C LYS A 29 1.22 -21.51 4.15
N MET A 30 0.02 -21.21 3.67
CA MET A 30 -0.22 -20.31 2.55
C MET A 30 -0.69 -18.97 3.09
N THR A 31 -0.06 -17.88 2.64
CA THR A 31 -0.44 -16.52 3.04
C THR A 31 -0.91 -15.73 1.84
N VAL A 32 -1.96 -14.92 2.03
CA VAL A 32 -2.48 -13.99 1.04
C VAL A 32 -2.02 -12.59 1.38
N TYR A 33 -1.39 -11.94 0.42
CA TYR A 33 -0.97 -10.55 0.51
C TYR A 33 -1.74 -9.68 -0.46
N ARG A 34 -1.98 -8.43 -0.07
CA ARG A 34 -2.38 -7.35 -0.96
C ARG A 34 -1.18 -6.45 -1.23
N MET A 35 -0.82 -6.33 -2.50
CA MET A 35 0.11 -5.34 -3.00
C MET A 35 -0.66 -4.07 -3.40
N VAL A 36 -0.21 -2.93 -2.91
CA VAL A 36 -0.72 -1.61 -3.26
C VAL A 36 0.42 -0.80 -3.88
N LEU A 37 0.29 -0.43 -5.15
CA LEU A 37 1.16 0.55 -5.78
C LEU A 37 0.55 1.93 -5.62
N HIS A 38 1.34 2.86 -5.07
CA HIS A 38 1.02 4.27 -5.06
C HIS A 38 2.10 5.05 -5.80
N THR A 39 1.69 5.86 -6.78
CA THR A 39 2.59 6.59 -7.67
C THR A 39 2.53 8.09 -7.41
N TYR A 40 3.67 8.75 -7.61
CA TYR A 40 3.89 10.15 -7.29
C TYR A 40 4.60 10.90 -8.43
N TRP A 41 4.48 10.42 -9.66
CA TRP A 41 5.05 11.08 -10.82
C TRP A 41 4.15 12.25 -11.21
N THR A 42 4.38 13.41 -10.60
CA THR A 42 3.64 14.64 -10.85
C THR A 42 4.55 15.72 -11.42
N ARG A 43 3.96 16.68 -12.14
CA ARG A 43 4.68 17.87 -12.65
C ARG A 43 5.40 18.63 -11.55
N GLU A 44 4.82 18.73 -10.37
CA GLU A 44 5.42 19.47 -9.25
C GLU A 44 6.72 18.82 -8.76
N LYS A 45 6.74 17.48 -8.63
CA LYS A 45 7.91 16.74 -8.16
C LYS A 45 8.94 16.52 -9.27
N PHE A 46 8.47 16.32 -10.50
CA PHE A 46 9.28 16.01 -11.68
C PHE A 46 8.93 16.97 -12.83
N PRO A 47 9.29 18.26 -12.73
CA PRO A 47 8.86 19.27 -13.71
C PRO A 47 9.57 19.18 -15.06
N LYS A 48 10.70 18.48 -15.15
CA LYS A 48 11.54 18.45 -16.35
C LYS A 48 10.94 17.48 -17.34
N HIS A 49 10.56 18.00 -18.51
CA HIS A 49 9.95 17.23 -19.60
C HIS A 49 8.72 16.41 -19.19
N TYR A 50 7.98 16.83 -18.15
CA TYR A 50 6.80 16.10 -17.69
C TYR A 50 5.82 15.88 -18.86
N PRO A 51 5.49 14.62 -19.23
CA PRO A 51 4.63 14.36 -20.39
C PRO A 51 3.17 14.72 -20.12
N ASP A 52 2.65 15.77 -20.76
CA ASP A 52 1.24 16.17 -20.63
C ASP A 52 0.33 15.60 -21.71
N TRP A 53 0.87 15.27 -22.87
CA TRP A 53 0.09 14.89 -24.04
C TRP A 53 0.84 13.91 -24.94
N ARG A 54 0.07 13.01 -25.58
CA ARG A 54 0.50 12.01 -26.59
C ARG A 54 1.76 11.20 -26.24
N PRO A 55 1.67 10.25 -25.28
CA PRO A 55 0.63 10.13 -24.25
C PRO A 55 0.97 10.95 -23.00
N PRO A 56 -0.03 11.29 -22.15
CA PRO A 56 0.25 11.86 -20.83
C PRO A 56 1.02 10.88 -19.95
N ALA A 57 1.70 11.41 -18.93
CA ALA A 57 2.37 10.62 -17.90
C ALA A 57 1.38 9.63 -17.27
N GLN A 58 1.70 8.35 -17.33
CA GLN A 58 0.86 7.24 -16.87
C GLN A 58 1.74 6.01 -16.55
N TRP A 59 1.13 4.94 -16.08
CA TRP A 59 1.81 3.68 -15.75
C TRP A 59 1.15 2.51 -16.45
N SER A 60 1.95 1.53 -16.88
CA SER A 60 1.41 0.29 -17.45
C SER A 60 0.63 -0.52 -16.42
N ARG A 61 0.02 -1.62 -16.88
CA ARG A 61 -0.42 -2.68 -15.97
C ARG A 61 0.79 -3.17 -15.16
N ILE A 62 0.55 -3.55 -13.92
CA ILE A 62 1.60 -4.13 -13.08
C ILE A 62 1.66 -5.62 -13.38
N TYR A 63 2.87 -6.14 -13.50
CA TYR A 63 3.16 -7.56 -13.50
C TYR A 63 3.87 -7.93 -12.21
N GLY A 64 3.36 -8.94 -11.53
CA GLY A 64 3.89 -9.43 -10.27
C GLY A 64 3.97 -10.95 -10.24
N VAL A 65 4.96 -11.45 -9.53
CA VAL A 65 5.19 -12.89 -9.39
C VAL A 65 5.61 -13.17 -7.96
N SER A 66 4.98 -14.16 -7.33
CA SER A 66 5.54 -14.80 -6.13
C SER A 66 6.36 -16.02 -6.52
N HIS A 67 7.52 -16.16 -5.90
CA HIS A 67 8.51 -17.13 -6.35
C HIS A 67 9.53 -17.49 -5.28
N ASN A 68 10.32 -18.52 -5.57
CA ASN A 68 11.44 -18.95 -4.75
C ASN A 68 12.75 -18.26 -5.19
N ARG A 69 13.89 -18.66 -4.62
CA ARG A 69 15.21 -18.06 -4.94
C ARG A 69 15.72 -18.33 -6.36
N GLN A 70 15.14 -19.30 -7.09
CA GLN A 70 15.60 -19.70 -8.42
C GLN A 70 15.10 -18.75 -9.51
N TYR A 71 13.88 -18.23 -9.37
CA TYR A 71 13.31 -17.26 -10.30
C TYR A 71 13.86 -15.85 -10.08
N VAL A 72 14.12 -15.13 -11.17
CA VAL A 72 14.54 -13.73 -11.14
C VAL A 72 13.81 -12.97 -12.25
N LEU A 73 12.96 -12.01 -11.88
CA LEU A 73 12.25 -11.16 -12.84
C LEU A 73 13.22 -10.16 -13.51
N PHE A 74 13.91 -9.37 -12.70
CA PHE A 74 14.98 -8.46 -13.12
C PHE A 74 15.97 -8.30 -11.98
N ARG A 75 17.18 -7.80 -12.24
CA ARG A 75 18.16 -7.51 -11.20
C ARG A 75 19.08 -6.38 -11.61
N LEU A 76 19.32 -5.44 -10.69
CA LEU A 76 20.30 -4.37 -10.90
C LEU A 76 21.68 -4.95 -11.25
N GLY A 77 22.32 -4.38 -12.26
CA GLY A 77 23.61 -4.81 -12.77
C GLY A 77 23.57 -6.05 -13.67
N ARG A 78 22.39 -6.60 -13.98
CA ARG A 78 22.23 -7.73 -14.92
C ARG A 78 21.46 -7.33 -16.17
N ARG A 79 21.67 -8.05 -17.27
CA ARG A 79 20.89 -7.88 -18.51
C ARG A 79 19.48 -8.43 -18.28
N VAL A 80 18.47 -7.72 -18.77
CA VAL A 80 17.08 -8.21 -18.73
C VAL A 80 16.87 -9.31 -19.77
N SER A 81 15.95 -10.23 -19.48
CA SER A 81 15.50 -11.24 -20.44
C SER A 81 14.70 -10.59 -21.59
N LEU A 82 14.53 -11.32 -22.70
CA LEU A 82 13.77 -10.82 -23.85
C LEU A 82 12.31 -10.43 -23.50
N PRO A 83 11.55 -11.24 -22.71
CA PRO A 83 10.23 -10.83 -22.22
C PRO A 83 10.23 -9.52 -21.44
N VAL A 84 11.21 -9.35 -20.55
CA VAL A 84 11.32 -8.18 -19.68
C VAL A 84 11.70 -6.94 -20.48
N ARG A 85 12.55 -7.08 -21.51
CA ARG A 85 12.81 -6.03 -22.50
C ARG A 85 11.53 -5.58 -23.18
N GLN A 86 10.75 -6.52 -23.72
CA GLN A 86 9.50 -6.21 -24.42
C GLN A 86 8.50 -5.50 -23.50
N PHE A 87 8.41 -5.91 -22.23
CA PHE A 87 7.58 -5.23 -21.25
C PHE A 87 8.09 -3.82 -20.91
N ALA A 88 9.40 -3.66 -20.70
CA ALA A 88 10.02 -2.38 -20.40
C ALA A 88 9.83 -1.36 -21.54
N GLU A 89 9.81 -1.81 -22.80
CA GLU A 89 9.61 -0.96 -23.98
C GLU A 89 8.12 -0.72 -24.30
N SER A 90 7.26 -1.75 -24.24
CA SER A 90 5.86 -1.66 -24.69
C SER A 90 4.82 -1.49 -23.58
N GLY A 91 5.14 -1.90 -22.35
CA GLY A 91 4.21 -1.94 -21.21
C GLY A 91 3.15 -3.04 -21.29
N ARG A 92 3.26 -3.98 -22.25
CA ARG A 92 2.34 -5.10 -22.41
C ARG A 92 2.88 -6.34 -21.72
N PRO A 93 2.13 -6.95 -20.77
CA PRO A 93 2.59 -8.13 -20.04
C PRO A 93 2.42 -9.45 -20.80
N ASP A 94 1.91 -9.43 -22.04
CA ASP A 94 1.48 -10.61 -22.79
C ASP A 94 2.59 -11.68 -22.93
N ASN A 95 3.85 -11.26 -23.01
CA ASN A 95 4.99 -12.16 -23.18
C ASN A 95 5.74 -12.45 -21.87
N LEU A 96 5.32 -11.86 -20.74
CA LEU A 96 5.91 -12.14 -19.42
C LEU A 96 5.34 -13.46 -18.89
N SER A 97 6.04 -14.55 -19.17
CA SER A 97 5.69 -15.88 -18.68
C SER A 97 6.28 -16.16 -17.29
N SER A 98 5.57 -16.98 -16.51
CA SER A 98 6.15 -17.64 -15.33
C SER A 98 7.28 -18.59 -15.76
N GLY A 99 8.20 -18.86 -14.83
CA GLY A 99 9.30 -19.79 -15.04
C GLY A 99 9.40 -20.81 -13.90
N PRO A 100 10.39 -21.70 -13.94
CA PRO A 100 10.68 -22.59 -12.83
C PRO A 100 10.85 -21.81 -11.52
N GLY A 101 10.18 -22.27 -10.46
CA GLY A 101 10.22 -21.62 -9.15
C GLY A 101 9.23 -20.46 -8.98
N THR A 102 8.30 -20.25 -9.90
CA THR A 102 7.13 -19.38 -9.72
C THR A 102 6.00 -20.12 -9.00
N PHE A 103 5.29 -19.43 -8.10
CA PHE A 103 4.11 -19.94 -7.40
C PHE A 103 2.81 -19.30 -7.90
N ASP A 104 2.73 -17.97 -7.86
CA ASP A 104 1.57 -17.20 -8.33
C ASP A 104 2.02 -16.06 -9.24
N VAL A 105 1.21 -15.76 -10.26
CA VAL A 105 1.39 -14.62 -11.17
C VAL A 105 0.18 -13.74 -11.04
N PHE A 106 0.42 -12.50 -10.63
CA PHE A 106 -0.64 -11.54 -10.35
C PHE A 106 -0.41 -10.25 -11.12
N GLY A 107 -1.48 -9.50 -11.31
CA GLY A 107 -1.43 -8.22 -12.01
C GLY A 107 -2.44 -7.24 -11.47
N ALA A 108 -2.10 -5.96 -11.60
CA ALA A 108 -2.97 -4.86 -11.20
C ALA A 108 -3.25 -3.94 -12.39
N ALA A 109 -4.37 -3.22 -12.32
CA ALA A 109 -4.80 -2.32 -13.37
C ALA A 109 -3.77 -1.20 -13.63
N ALA A 110 -3.68 -0.76 -14.88
CA ALA A 110 -2.86 0.38 -15.27
C ALA A 110 -3.36 1.67 -14.61
N ILE A 111 -2.45 2.62 -14.36
CA ILE A 111 -2.80 3.94 -13.82
C ILE A 111 -2.75 4.94 -14.98
N SER A 112 -3.87 5.56 -15.32
CA SER A 112 -4.00 6.48 -16.46
C SER A 112 -3.37 7.86 -16.26
N GLN A 113 -2.85 8.14 -15.07
CA GLN A 113 -2.19 9.39 -14.70
C GLN A 113 -0.86 9.09 -13.98
N GLY A 114 0.05 10.06 -13.94
CA GLY A 114 1.36 9.89 -13.31
C GLY A 114 1.30 9.71 -11.79
N SER A 115 0.22 10.17 -11.16
CA SER A 115 -0.10 9.93 -9.75
C SER A 115 -1.41 9.16 -9.65
N GLY A 116 -1.43 8.12 -8.84
CA GLY A 116 -2.60 7.29 -8.64
C GLY A 116 -2.28 6.04 -7.81
N ARG A 117 -3.30 5.21 -7.63
CA ARG A 117 -3.20 3.99 -6.83
C ARG A 117 -3.83 2.83 -7.59
N THR A 118 -3.23 1.66 -7.46
CA THR A 118 -3.77 0.39 -7.93
C THR A 118 -3.35 -0.72 -6.95
N GLU A 119 -4.07 -1.84 -6.95
CA GLU A 119 -3.81 -2.94 -6.03
C GLU A 119 -4.12 -4.30 -6.65
N ALA A 120 -3.46 -5.32 -6.14
CA ALA A 120 -3.68 -6.72 -6.48
C ALA A 120 -3.44 -7.61 -5.27
N GLU A 121 -4.13 -8.73 -5.21
CA GLU A 121 -3.90 -9.79 -4.23
C GLU A 121 -3.11 -10.92 -4.86
N PHE A 122 -2.28 -11.59 -4.06
CA PHE A 122 -1.46 -12.70 -4.52
C PHE A 122 -1.15 -13.67 -3.37
N PHE A 123 -0.80 -14.89 -3.76
CA PHE A 123 -0.50 -15.98 -2.84
C PHE A 123 1.00 -16.18 -2.68
N VAL A 124 1.42 -16.54 -1.48
CA VAL A 124 2.79 -16.97 -1.14
C VAL A 124 2.73 -18.19 -0.21
N ASP A 125 3.74 -19.04 -0.27
CA ASP A 125 3.92 -20.20 0.61
C ASP A 125 5.33 -20.23 1.20
N GLY A 126 5.63 -21.17 2.10
CA GLY A 126 6.96 -21.27 2.72
C GLY A 126 8.11 -21.53 1.74
N ASN A 127 7.84 -22.13 0.58
CA ASN A 127 8.86 -22.40 -0.45
C ASN A 127 9.05 -21.22 -1.42
N HIS A 128 8.08 -20.32 -1.53
CA HIS A 128 7.98 -19.21 -2.47
C HIS A 128 7.66 -17.91 -1.73
N SER A 129 8.49 -17.59 -0.73
CA SER A 129 8.32 -16.43 0.14
C SER A 129 8.67 -15.09 -0.51
N ARG A 130 9.19 -15.09 -1.74
CA ARG A 130 9.68 -13.86 -2.40
C ARG A 130 8.66 -13.31 -3.37
N VAL A 131 8.65 -11.99 -3.49
CA VAL A 131 7.84 -11.26 -4.47
C VAL A 131 8.71 -10.38 -5.35
N SER A 132 8.45 -10.43 -6.66
CA SER A 132 8.98 -9.47 -7.63
C SER A 132 7.84 -8.81 -8.37
N VAL A 133 7.92 -7.49 -8.55
CA VAL A 133 6.90 -6.70 -9.26
C VAL A 133 7.56 -5.69 -10.18
N MET A 134 6.90 -5.38 -11.30
CA MET A 134 7.39 -4.45 -12.31
C MET A 134 6.25 -3.66 -12.94
N ALA A 135 6.48 -2.38 -13.24
CA ALA A 135 5.57 -1.52 -13.99
C ALA A 135 6.34 -0.55 -14.88
N LYS A 136 5.99 -0.46 -16.16
CA LYS A 136 6.59 0.48 -17.10
C LYS A 136 6.11 1.91 -16.83
N MET A 137 7.04 2.85 -16.93
CA MET A 137 6.77 4.28 -17.00
C MET A 137 6.32 4.65 -18.41
N VAL A 138 5.19 5.34 -18.58
CA VAL A 138 4.66 5.66 -19.91
C VAL A 138 4.44 7.17 -20.04
N PRO A 139 4.99 7.84 -21.08
CA PRO A 139 5.95 7.33 -22.05
C PRO A 139 7.38 7.24 -21.45
N SER A 140 8.15 6.28 -21.92
CA SER A 140 9.59 6.17 -21.69
C SER A 140 10.21 5.25 -22.73
N PRO A 141 11.53 5.33 -22.98
CA PRO A 141 12.24 4.39 -23.85
C PRO A 141 12.10 2.96 -23.31
N ASP A 142 12.70 2.69 -22.16
CA ASP A 142 12.71 1.38 -21.51
C ASP A 142 12.69 1.49 -19.97
N TRP A 143 12.14 2.59 -19.45
CA TRP A 143 12.15 2.89 -18.02
C TRP A 143 10.97 2.26 -17.28
N PHE A 144 11.25 1.75 -16.08
CA PHE A 144 10.26 1.07 -15.25
C PHE A 144 10.55 1.28 -13.76
N ILE A 145 9.59 0.90 -12.92
CA ILE A 145 9.77 0.75 -11.48
C ILE A 145 9.51 -0.70 -11.09
N GLY A 146 10.07 -1.14 -9.97
CA GLY A 146 9.82 -2.50 -9.50
C GLY A 146 10.54 -2.84 -8.21
N VAL A 147 10.22 -4.03 -7.70
CA VAL A 147 10.89 -4.67 -6.57
C VAL A 147 11.43 -6.02 -7.06
N ASP A 148 12.71 -6.31 -6.78
CA ASP A 148 13.37 -7.58 -7.10
C ASP A 148 13.45 -8.46 -5.85
N SER A 149 12.85 -9.65 -5.91
CA SER A 149 13.07 -10.78 -4.99
C SER A 149 12.95 -10.43 -3.50
N PHE A 150 11.99 -9.57 -3.13
CA PHE A 150 11.78 -9.15 -1.75
C PHE A 150 11.19 -10.31 -0.93
N ASP A 151 11.82 -10.64 0.18
CA ASP A 151 11.39 -11.74 1.05
C ASP A 151 10.29 -11.25 2.01
N LEU A 152 9.09 -11.84 1.90
CA LEU A 152 7.95 -11.49 2.76
C LEU A 152 7.95 -12.29 4.06
N CYS A 153 8.84 -13.27 4.17
CA CYS A 153 8.98 -14.09 5.35
C CYS A 153 10.42 -14.02 5.88
N VAL A 154 10.56 -13.67 7.16
CA VAL A 154 11.85 -13.46 7.83
C VAL A 154 11.80 -14.18 9.16
N ASP A 155 12.82 -15.00 9.44
CA ASP A 155 12.96 -15.77 10.68
C ASP A 155 11.70 -16.61 10.98
N GLY A 156 11.14 -17.27 9.96
CA GLY A 156 9.93 -18.09 10.05
C GLY A 156 8.61 -17.30 10.19
N ASN A 157 8.66 -15.96 10.18
CA ASN A 157 7.48 -15.11 10.39
C ASN A 157 7.12 -14.30 9.14
N TRP A 158 5.85 -14.36 8.75
CA TRP A 158 5.29 -13.54 7.68
C TRP A 158 5.12 -12.08 8.10
N ILE A 159 5.65 -11.14 7.32
CA ILE A 159 5.58 -9.70 7.59
C ILE A 159 4.13 -9.19 7.45
N ASP A 160 3.58 -8.55 8.49
CA ASP A 160 2.20 -8.04 8.43
C ASP A 160 2.01 -6.89 7.44
N SER A 161 2.93 -5.92 7.42
CA SER A 161 2.93 -4.88 6.40
C SER A 161 4.30 -4.23 6.22
N ILE A 162 4.66 -3.94 4.98
CA ILE A 162 5.88 -3.23 4.61
C ILE A 162 5.60 -2.25 3.47
N THR A 163 6.27 -1.10 3.49
CA THR A 163 6.25 -0.13 2.39
C THR A 163 7.65 0.08 1.87
N ILE A 164 7.82 -0.10 0.56
CA ILE A 164 9.10 0.00 -0.15
C ILE A 164 9.02 1.20 -1.10
N GLU A 165 9.89 2.18 -0.89
CA GLU A 165 10.13 3.27 -1.84
C GLU A 165 10.96 2.74 -3.02
N VAL A 166 10.53 3.04 -4.24
CA VAL A 166 11.23 2.62 -5.46
C VAL A 166 11.66 3.83 -6.28
N ASP A 167 12.73 3.63 -7.05
CA ASP A 167 13.31 4.59 -7.97
C ASP A 167 13.06 4.17 -9.41
N PRO A 168 13.10 5.12 -10.37
CA PRO A 168 13.08 4.76 -11.78
C PRO A 168 14.32 3.95 -12.14
N LEU A 169 14.11 2.88 -12.89
CA LEU A 169 15.11 1.96 -13.39
C LEU A 169 15.12 2.00 -14.91
N ASP A 170 16.30 1.82 -15.50
CA ASP A 170 16.53 1.69 -16.93
C ASP A 170 16.82 0.23 -17.24
N ALA A 171 16.18 -0.35 -18.27
CA ALA A 171 16.35 -1.76 -18.62
C ALA A 171 17.66 -2.04 -19.38
N GLY A 172 18.29 -1.01 -19.95
CA GLY A 172 19.49 -1.10 -20.77
C GLY A 172 19.20 -1.60 -22.19
N THR A 173 18.01 -1.37 -22.74
CA THR A 173 17.59 -1.86 -24.05
C THR A 173 17.32 -0.75 -25.07
N ASP A 174 17.09 0.49 -24.62
CA ASP A 174 16.95 1.68 -25.46
C ASP A 174 17.82 2.84 -24.93
N ASN A 175 18.42 3.62 -25.83
CA ASN A 175 19.33 4.73 -25.52
C ASN A 175 18.62 6.10 -25.42
N GLY A 176 17.29 6.13 -25.46
CA GLY A 176 16.52 7.36 -25.33
C GLY A 176 16.82 8.13 -24.03
N PHE A 177 17.11 9.43 -24.13
CA PHE A 177 17.40 10.26 -22.96
C PHE A 177 16.17 10.92 -22.33
N THR A 178 15.06 10.98 -23.06
CA THR A 178 13.84 11.68 -22.64
C THR A 178 12.64 10.74 -22.68
N PHE A 179 11.57 11.09 -21.97
CA PHE A 179 10.34 10.28 -21.90
C PHE A 179 9.76 9.96 -23.28
N THR A 180 9.85 10.88 -24.22
CA THR A 180 9.29 10.78 -25.57
C THR A 180 10.36 10.64 -26.66
N ALA A 181 11.57 10.21 -26.29
CA ALA A 181 12.63 9.94 -27.26
C ALA A 181 12.15 8.87 -28.28
N PRO A 182 12.52 9.01 -29.57
CA PRO A 182 12.30 7.94 -30.54
C PRO A 182 13.07 6.69 -30.12
N ASN A 183 12.56 5.52 -30.51
CA ASN A 183 13.20 4.24 -30.22
C ASN A 183 14.63 4.23 -30.78
N TRP A 184 15.60 3.97 -29.90
CA TRP A 184 17.01 3.87 -30.25
C TRP A 184 17.64 2.66 -29.56
N PRO A 185 17.62 1.48 -30.19
CA PRO A 185 18.05 0.24 -29.54
C PRO A 185 19.50 0.27 -29.04
N THR A 186 19.71 -0.23 -27.82
CA THR A 186 21.04 -0.36 -27.20
C THR A 186 21.74 -1.61 -27.70
N ALA A 187 22.84 -1.45 -28.44
CA ALA A 187 23.65 -2.54 -29.00
C ALA A 187 25.14 -2.38 -28.66
N PRO A 188 25.77 -3.33 -27.94
CA PRO A 188 25.15 -4.49 -27.29
C PRO A 188 24.23 -4.07 -26.14
N GLN A 189 23.26 -4.92 -25.76
CA GLN A 189 22.33 -4.62 -24.66
C GLN A 189 23.10 -4.17 -23.39
N GLY A 190 22.60 -3.17 -22.70
CA GLY A 190 23.09 -2.72 -21.40
C GLY A 190 22.67 -3.64 -20.26
N VAL A 191 23.04 -3.25 -19.04
CA VAL A 191 22.54 -3.87 -17.81
C VAL A 191 21.45 -2.98 -17.20
N THR A 192 20.57 -3.56 -16.38
CA THR A 192 19.61 -2.77 -15.63
C THR A 192 20.33 -1.90 -14.61
N TYR A 193 20.02 -0.61 -14.58
CA TYR A 193 20.61 0.31 -13.60
C TYR A 193 19.58 1.27 -13.04
N ARG A 194 19.89 1.83 -11.86
CA ARG A 194 19.04 2.82 -11.21
C ARG A 194 19.28 4.20 -11.83
N ILE A 195 18.19 4.84 -12.26
CA ILE A 195 18.22 6.22 -12.68
C ILE A 195 18.21 7.10 -11.42
N THR A 196 19.14 8.05 -11.36
CA THR A 196 19.29 8.97 -10.24
C THR A 196 19.26 10.41 -10.74
N SER A 197 19.27 11.38 -9.83
CA SER A 197 19.29 12.80 -10.21
C SER A 197 20.55 13.21 -10.97
N LYS A 198 21.61 12.41 -10.93
CA LYS A 198 22.92 12.72 -11.55
C LYS A 198 23.38 11.67 -12.57
N TYR A 199 22.69 10.53 -12.66
CA TYR A 199 23.06 9.42 -13.54
C TYR A 199 21.82 8.87 -14.24
N PRO A 200 21.80 8.76 -15.58
CA PRO A 200 22.89 9.11 -16.52
C PRO A 200 23.15 10.63 -16.55
N SER A 201 24.43 11.01 -16.68
CA SER A 201 24.87 12.41 -16.58
C SER A 201 24.77 13.13 -17.92
N HIS A 202 23.55 13.23 -18.46
CA HIS A 202 23.28 13.93 -19.71
C HIS A 202 22.35 15.14 -19.49
N PRO A 203 22.68 16.35 -19.98
CA PRO A 203 21.85 17.54 -19.77
C PRO A 203 20.40 17.39 -20.27
N ALA A 204 20.19 16.67 -21.37
CA ALA A 204 18.86 16.39 -21.91
C ALA A 204 18.10 15.30 -21.13
N GLY A 205 18.75 14.56 -20.22
CA GLY A 205 18.15 13.47 -19.47
C GLY A 205 16.92 13.91 -18.68
N SER A 206 15.78 13.24 -18.84
CA SER A 206 14.53 13.60 -18.14
C SER A 206 14.69 13.62 -16.61
N PHE A 207 15.46 12.69 -16.05
CA PHE A 207 15.74 12.62 -14.61
C PHE A 207 17.04 13.30 -14.19
N PHE A 208 17.71 14.03 -15.08
CA PHE A 208 18.92 14.75 -14.73
C PHE A 208 18.61 16.09 -14.05
N TYR A 209 18.73 16.10 -12.71
CA TYR A 209 18.53 17.23 -11.81
C TYR A 209 19.81 17.48 -10.99
N PRO A 210 20.82 18.20 -11.53
CA PRO A 210 22.15 18.30 -10.92
C PRO A 210 22.15 18.93 -9.51
N HIS A 211 21.17 19.80 -9.23
CA HIS A 211 21.02 20.47 -7.94
C HIS A 211 20.36 19.60 -6.87
N LEU A 212 19.68 18.50 -7.25
CA LEU A 212 19.06 17.59 -6.30
C LEU A 212 20.08 16.53 -5.84
N ARG A 213 20.15 16.31 -4.52
CA ARG A 213 20.99 15.26 -3.93
C ARG A 213 20.48 13.86 -4.29
N ARG A 214 19.17 13.69 -4.35
CA ARG A 214 18.46 12.48 -4.76
C ARG A 214 17.12 12.88 -5.38
N LEU A 215 16.55 12.01 -6.21
CA LEU A 215 15.20 12.22 -6.74
C LEU A 215 14.17 12.16 -5.60
N PRO A 216 13.05 12.89 -5.71
CA PRO A 216 11.87 12.62 -4.90
C PRO A 216 11.38 11.17 -5.12
N PRO A 217 10.64 10.58 -4.16
CA PRO A 217 10.04 9.26 -4.36
C PRO A 217 9.07 9.31 -5.55
N ILE A 218 9.25 8.41 -6.51
CA ILE A 218 8.38 8.34 -7.69
C ILE A 218 7.21 7.39 -7.48
N ALA A 219 7.40 6.36 -6.67
CA ALA A 219 6.35 5.41 -6.30
C ALA A 219 6.72 4.64 -5.03
N THR A 220 5.72 3.99 -4.43
CA THR A 220 5.87 3.06 -3.32
C THR A 220 5.05 1.81 -3.56
N PHE A 221 5.63 0.66 -3.27
CA PHE A 221 4.90 -0.60 -3.15
C PHE A 221 4.64 -0.90 -1.68
N GLN A 222 3.39 -1.12 -1.31
CA GLN A 222 3.02 -1.59 0.02
C GLN A 222 2.51 -3.02 -0.07
N PHE A 223 3.08 -3.91 0.73
CA PHE A 223 2.60 -5.28 0.90
C PHE A 223 1.90 -5.37 2.25
N ILE A 224 0.68 -5.93 2.26
CA ILE A 224 -0.16 -6.06 3.46
C ILE A 224 -0.64 -7.49 3.54
N LYS A 225 -0.28 -8.20 4.61
CA LYS A 225 -0.80 -9.54 4.91
C LYS A 225 -2.29 -9.46 5.18
N LEU A 226 -3.08 -10.25 4.46
CA LEU A 226 -4.54 -10.32 4.64
C LEU A 226 -4.92 -11.51 5.51
N ARG A 227 -4.48 -12.71 5.10
CA ARG A 227 -4.88 -13.99 5.70
C ARG A 227 -3.75 -15.00 5.60
N GLU A 228 -3.72 -15.91 6.56
CA GLU A 228 -2.83 -17.07 6.58
C GLU A 228 -3.70 -18.31 6.73
N TYR A 229 -3.44 -19.30 5.89
CA TYR A 229 -4.12 -20.57 5.81
C TYR A 229 -3.10 -21.66 6.17
N GLU A 230 -3.51 -22.59 7.02
CA GLU A 230 -2.75 -23.79 7.37
C GLU A 230 -3.55 -25.00 6.89
N LEU A 231 -2.90 -25.93 6.20
CA LEU A 231 -3.53 -27.17 5.79
C LEU A 231 -3.88 -27.98 7.04
N SER A 232 -5.16 -28.05 7.40
CA SER A 232 -5.59 -28.99 8.45
C SER A 232 -5.33 -30.42 7.95
N GLU A 233 -4.56 -31.19 8.71
CA GLU A 233 -4.17 -32.56 8.37
C GLU A 233 -5.37 -33.42 7.92
N VAL A 234 -5.23 -34.00 6.72
CA VAL A 234 -5.88 -35.19 6.13
C VAL A 234 -7.16 -35.71 6.82
N PHE A 235 -8.28 -35.62 6.10
CA PHE A 235 -9.47 -36.44 6.38
C PHE A 235 -9.09 -37.93 6.33
N HIS A 236 -9.04 -38.60 7.48
CA HIS A 236 -8.95 -40.06 7.55
C HIS A 236 -10.28 -40.67 7.08
N ARG A 237 -10.36 -40.96 5.78
CA ARG A 237 -11.54 -41.55 5.13
C ARG A 237 -12.02 -42.84 5.82
N GLU A 238 -11.09 -43.64 6.36
CA GLU A 238 -11.40 -44.88 7.09
C GLU A 238 -12.14 -44.67 8.42
N ASN A 239 -12.04 -43.49 9.03
CA ASN A 239 -12.77 -43.16 10.28
C ASN A 239 -14.11 -42.45 10.01
N ASP A 240 -14.26 -41.80 8.86
CA ASP A 240 -15.48 -41.05 8.51
C ASP A 240 -16.52 -41.90 7.77
N ASP A 241 -16.13 -43.00 7.11
CA ASP A 241 -17.06 -43.90 6.42
C ASP A 241 -18.04 -44.60 7.38
N ARG A 242 -17.69 -44.75 8.68
CA ARG A 242 -18.64 -45.28 9.70
C ARG A 242 -19.76 -44.31 10.07
N LYS A 243 -19.68 -43.04 9.63
CA LYS A 243 -20.67 -42.00 9.97
C LYS A 243 -21.71 -41.79 8.86
N TYR A 244 -21.47 -42.30 7.65
CA TYR A 244 -22.38 -42.13 6.51
C TYR A 244 -23.36 -43.29 6.30
N ASP A 245 -23.08 -44.50 6.80
CA ASP A 245 -23.99 -45.65 6.67
C ASP A 245 -25.28 -45.56 7.52
N VAL A 246 -25.37 -44.60 8.45
CA VAL A 246 -26.56 -44.43 9.31
C VAL A 246 -27.59 -43.44 8.73
N LEU A 247 -27.27 -42.72 7.66
CA LEU A 247 -28.16 -41.70 7.06
C LEU A 247 -28.90 -42.14 5.79
N GLN A 248 -28.68 -43.37 5.32
CA GLN A 248 -29.21 -43.85 4.04
C GLN A 248 -30.21 -45.01 4.15
N LEU A 249 -30.93 -45.12 5.29
CA LEU A 249 -32.10 -46.01 5.38
C LEU A 249 -33.45 -45.31 5.59
N ASP A 250 -33.50 -44.03 5.95
CA ASP A 250 -34.76 -43.34 6.28
C ASP A 250 -35.39 -42.50 5.15
N LYS A 251 -34.84 -42.52 3.93
CA LYS A 251 -35.41 -41.79 2.77
C LYS A 251 -36.17 -42.66 1.77
N LEU A 252 -36.80 -43.74 2.24
CA LEU A 252 -37.76 -44.53 1.47
C LEU A 252 -39.06 -44.71 2.24
N SER A 253 -39.79 -43.62 2.48
CA SER A 253 -41.27 -43.62 2.40
C SER A 253 -41.80 -42.21 2.63
N HIS A 254 -42.33 -41.57 1.58
CA HIS A 254 -43.75 -41.23 1.47
C HIS A 254 -43.97 -40.38 0.21
N ASN A 255 -45.03 -40.77 -0.50
CA ASN A 255 -45.40 -40.39 -1.85
C ASN A 255 -46.29 -39.13 -1.90
N ASN A 256 -46.30 -38.54 -3.11
CA ASN A 256 -47.38 -37.82 -3.81
C ASN A 256 -47.67 -36.33 -3.51
N ILE A 257 -47.07 -35.49 -4.38
CA ILE A 257 -47.70 -34.61 -5.39
C ILE A 257 -49.10 -34.06 -5.09
N ASP A 258 -49.19 -32.73 -4.97
CA ASP A 258 -50.17 -31.93 -5.72
C ASP A 258 -49.45 -30.81 -6.48
N VAL A 259 -49.64 -30.80 -7.79
CA VAL A 259 -49.24 -29.73 -8.71
C VAL A 259 -50.34 -28.67 -8.67
N LEU A 260 -49.99 -27.40 -8.44
CA LEU A 260 -50.56 -26.24 -9.15
C LEU A 260 -49.91 -24.91 -8.72
N ASP A 261 -49.61 -24.13 -9.76
CA ASP A 261 -49.38 -22.68 -9.82
C ASP A 261 -48.03 -22.08 -9.37
N GLY A 262 -47.05 -22.24 -10.25
CA GLY A 262 -45.95 -21.29 -10.38
C GLY A 262 -46.40 -20.06 -11.17
N ASN A 263 -46.25 -18.87 -10.57
CA ASN A 263 -45.90 -17.57 -11.18
C ASN A 263 -46.43 -16.38 -10.37
N ARG A 264 -45.94 -16.17 -9.14
CA ARG A 264 -46.23 -14.94 -8.38
C ARG A 264 -45.02 -14.20 -7.81
N ALA A 265 -43.80 -14.61 -8.18
CA ALA A 265 -42.57 -13.99 -7.67
C ALA A 265 -41.90 -13.02 -8.66
N LEU A 266 -42.39 -12.90 -9.91
CA LEU A 266 -41.79 -12.04 -10.94
C LEU A 266 -42.53 -10.72 -11.19
N SER A 267 -43.79 -10.59 -10.76
CA SER A 267 -44.58 -9.36 -10.97
C SER A 267 -44.40 -8.30 -9.88
N ILE A 268 -43.77 -8.64 -8.75
CA ILE A 268 -43.56 -7.69 -7.63
C ILE A 268 -42.24 -6.92 -7.78
N ALA A 269 -41.23 -7.52 -8.43
CA ALA A 269 -39.94 -6.86 -8.63
C ALA A 269 -39.99 -5.77 -9.72
N GLU A 270 -40.88 -5.91 -10.70
CA GLU A 270 -41.00 -4.98 -11.84
C GLU A 270 -41.89 -3.76 -11.56
N GLU A 271 -42.61 -3.75 -10.43
CA GLU A 271 -43.49 -2.65 -10.02
C GLU A 271 -42.78 -1.69 -9.04
N VAL A 272 -41.79 -2.18 -8.29
CA VAL A 272 -40.98 -1.38 -7.35
C VAL A 272 -39.93 -0.51 -8.09
N GLU A 273 -39.36 -0.97 -9.20
CA GLU A 273 -38.40 -0.17 -9.99
C GLU A 273 -39.06 0.93 -10.83
N ARG A 274 -40.40 0.90 -11.00
CA ARG A 274 -41.13 1.92 -11.77
C ARG A 274 -41.54 3.14 -10.94
N GLU A 275 -41.55 3.05 -9.61
CA GLU A 275 -41.93 4.17 -8.72
C GLU A 275 -40.78 5.13 -8.37
N GLU A 276 -39.51 4.74 -8.53
CA GLU A 276 -38.37 5.62 -8.22
C GLU A 276 -37.97 6.57 -9.38
N GLN A 277 -38.53 6.41 -10.58
CA GLN A 277 -38.10 7.14 -11.79
C GLN A 277 -39.09 8.21 -12.31
N ALA A 278 -39.95 8.78 -11.45
CA ALA A 278 -40.87 9.87 -11.86
C ALA A 278 -40.27 11.29 -11.63
N PRO A 279 -40.32 12.21 -12.62
CA PRO A 279 -39.73 13.54 -12.52
C PRO A 279 -40.62 14.51 -11.73
N ARG A 280 -40.05 15.22 -10.75
CA ARG A 280 -40.74 16.35 -10.09
C ARG A 280 -40.55 17.65 -10.87
N ILE A 281 -41.62 18.08 -11.52
CA ILE A 281 -41.89 19.46 -11.93
C ILE A 281 -42.69 20.12 -10.81
N TYR A 282 -42.30 21.32 -10.35
CA TYR A 282 -43.25 22.39 -9.99
C TYR A 282 -42.57 23.77 -10.01
N SER A 283 -43.38 24.72 -10.47
CA SER A 283 -43.16 26.12 -10.84
C SER A 283 -43.32 27.12 -9.68
N GLU A 284 -42.71 28.29 -9.89
CA GLU A 284 -43.05 29.66 -9.48
C GLU A 284 -43.62 30.00 -8.08
N GLY A 285 -42.94 30.97 -7.45
CA GLY A 285 -43.47 31.82 -6.39
C GLY A 285 -42.60 33.08 -6.23
N SER A 286 -43.08 34.20 -6.78
CA SER A 286 -42.54 35.55 -6.63
C SER A 286 -42.94 36.15 -5.28
N MET A 287 -42.01 36.81 -4.59
CA MET A 287 -42.30 37.92 -3.67
C MET A 287 -41.10 38.87 -3.59
N THR A 288 -41.35 40.12 -3.98
CA THR A 288 -40.54 41.33 -3.77
C THR A 288 -40.62 41.75 -2.28
N THR A 289 -39.71 42.46 -1.60
CA THR A 289 -38.97 43.71 -1.91
C THR A 289 -37.84 43.96 -0.88
N SER A 290 -36.93 44.87 -1.31
CA SER A 290 -36.17 45.94 -0.62
C SER A 290 -35.10 45.65 0.45
N ASP A 291 -33.94 46.26 0.16
CA ASP A 291 -32.81 46.64 1.01
C ASP A 291 -31.81 45.51 1.34
N GLY A 292 -30.54 45.54 0.93
CA GLY A 292 -29.68 46.63 0.53
C GLY A 292 -28.34 46.47 1.28
N ALA A 293 -27.24 46.37 0.52
CA ALA A 293 -25.82 46.38 0.96
C ALA A 293 -25.14 45.03 1.30
N TYR A 294 -24.57 44.39 0.27
CA TYR A 294 -23.31 43.65 0.41
C TYR A 294 -22.16 44.55 -0.06
N SER A 295 -21.25 44.88 0.86
CA SER A 295 -20.04 45.67 0.60
C SER A 295 -18.95 44.83 -0.08
N PHE A 296 -18.64 45.16 -1.33
CA PHE A 296 -17.45 44.74 -2.06
C PHE A 296 -16.35 45.80 -1.84
N TYR A 297 -15.17 45.41 -1.34
CA TYR A 297 -14.02 46.31 -1.28
C TYR A 297 -13.48 46.52 -2.71
N SER A 298 -13.73 47.69 -3.30
CA SER A 298 -12.96 48.17 -4.44
C SER A 298 -11.80 49.03 -3.94
N LEU A 299 -10.58 48.65 -4.27
CA LEU A 299 -9.39 49.46 -4.09
C LEU A 299 -9.33 50.44 -5.26
N SER A 300 -9.79 51.68 -5.05
CA SER A 300 -9.52 52.80 -5.95
C SER A 300 -8.09 53.29 -5.71
N ASN A 301 -7.25 53.16 -6.73
CA ASN A 301 -5.86 53.61 -6.70
C ASN A 301 -5.83 55.07 -7.20
N THR A 302 -5.91 56.03 -6.27
CA THR A 302 -5.85 57.46 -6.59
C THR A 302 -4.40 57.87 -6.82
N THR A 303 -3.93 57.83 -8.06
CA THR A 303 -2.64 58.42 -8.45
C THR A 303 -2.81 59.93 -8.62
N VAL A 304 -2.33 60.69 -7.65
CA VAL A 304 -2.09 62.13 -7.80
C VAL A 304 -0.87 62.29 -8.70
N ILE A 305 -1.11 62.80 -9.91
CA ILE A 305 -0.07 63.18 -10.87
C ILE A 305 0.61 64.43 -10.31
N THR A 306 1.86 64.28 -9.87
CA THR A 306 2.80 65.40 -9.75
C THR A 306 3.85 65.20 -10.84
N THR A 307 3.90 66.18 -11.74
CA THR A 307 4.81 66.26 -12.87
C THR A 307 6.19 66.67 -12.36
N GLU A 308 7.11 65.72 -12.20
CA GLU A 308 8.55 66.00 -12.20
C GLU A 308 9.29 64.91 -12.99
N GLU A 309 10.15 65.35 -13.91
CA GLU A 309 10.96 64.51 -14.80
C GLU A 309 11.91 63.57 -14.03
N PRO A 310 12.22 62.38 -14.57
CA PRO A 310 13.14 61.45 -13.91
C PRO A 310 14.59 61.94 -14.03
N ARG A 311 15.16 62.42 -12.92
CA ARG A 311 16.61 62.65 -12.80
C ARG A 311 17.38 61.33 -12.73
N SER A 312 18.51 61.33 -13.42
CA SER A 312 19.48 60.25 -13.57
C SER A 312 19.95 59.62 -12.26
N ALA A 313 20.06 58.30 -12.22
CA ALA A 313 20.31 57.45 -11.05
C ALA A 313 21.78 57.44 -10.56
N ASN A 314 22.46 58.59 -10.52
CA ASN A 314 23.88 58.67 -10.13
C ASN A 314 24.25 59.76 -9.10
N GLU A 315 23.29 60.33 -8.37
CA GLU A 315 23.60 61.24 -7.26
C GLU A 315 23.44 60.55 -5.88
N LEU A 316 24.55 60.50 -5.14
CA LEU A 316 24.62 60.01 -3.76
C LEU A 316 23.98 61.05 -2.81
N PRO A 317 23.07 60.69 -1.90
CA PRO A 317 22.45 61.65 -0.99
C PRO A 317 23.48 62.27 -0.04
N THR A 318 23.68 63.59 -0.10
CA THR A 318 24.62 64.36 0.74
C THR A 318 24.03 64.82 2.08
N SER A 319 22.78 64.47 2.40
CA SER A 319 22.17 64.77 3.71
C SER A 319 22.16 63.53 4.60
N GLY A 320 22.74 63.66 5.79
CA GLY A 320 22.69 62.61 6.81
C GLY A 320 21.24 62.30 7.23
N PRO A 321 20.95 61.08 7.72
CA PRO A 321 19.59 60.62 7.95
C PRO A 321 18.87 61.52 8.96
N THR A 322 17.61 61.84 8.65
CA THR A 322 16.74 62.68 9.49
C THR A 322 16.51 62.02 10.86
N ALA A 323 16.07 62.79 11.86
CA ALA A 323 15.85 62.26 13.21
C ALA A 323 14.84 61.08 13.24
N SER A 324 13.82 61.11 12.37
CA SER A 324 12.83 60.03 12.21
C SER A 324 13.46 58.79 11.58
N GLU A 325 14.32 58.97 10.60
CA GLU A 325 15.02 57.90 9.90
C GLU A 325 16.07 57.21 10.78
N ARG A 326 16.81 57.97 11.59
CA ARG A 326 17.69 57.44 12.65
C ARG A 326 16.89 56.64 13.70
N SER A 327 15.69 57.09 14.04
CA SER A 327 14.80 56.36 14.95
C SER A 327 14.30 55.05 14.34
N ALA A 328 13.91 55.06 13.06
CA ALA A 328 13.52 53.89 12.31
C ALA A 328 14.66 52.86 12.22
N LEU A 329 15.89 53.29 11.91
CA LEU A 329 17.08 52.45 11.87
C LEU A 329 17.43 51.86 13.25
N ARG A 330 17.31 52.64 14.34
CA ARG A 330 17.47 52.13 15.72
C ARG A 330 16.42 51.08 16.06
N SER A 331 15.17 51.28 15.64
CA SER A 331 14.09 50.30 15.86
C SER A 331 14.35 48.99 15.10
N LEU A 332 14.86 49.08 13.86
CA LEU A 332 15.22 47.94 13.03
C LEU A 332 16.39 47.16 13.62
N ALA A 333 17.43 47.87 14.08
CA ALA A 333 18.60 47.27 14.74
C ALA A 333 18.20 46.56 16.05
N ARG A 334 17.28 47.11 16.83
CA ARG A 334 16.72 46.45 18.03
C ARG A 334 15.99 45.15 17.66
N ARG A 335 15.16 45.16 16.62
CA ARG A 335 14.47 43.95 16.12
C ARG A 335 15.45 42.87 15.65
N TYR A 336 16.49 43.26 14.91
CA TYR A 336 17.53 42.33 14.45
C TYR A 336 18.31 41.70 15.62
N ARG A 337 18.71 42.51 16.61
CA ARG A 337 19.40 42.01 17.81
C ARG A 337 18.52 41.07 18.63
N ALA A 338 17.22 41.37 18.77
CA ALA A 338 16.27 40.49 19.45
C ALA A 338 16.10 39.15 18.71
N ARG A 339 16.00 39.19 17.38
CA ARG A 339 15.89 37.98 16.54
C ARG A 339 17.15 37.11 16.61
N ARG A 340 18.35 37.72 16.61
CA ARG A 340 19.63 37.02 16.77
C ARG A 340 19.74 36.37 18.15
N ARG A 341 19.31 37.05 19.22
CA ARG A 341 19.26 36.48 20.58
C ARG A 341 18.31 35.28 20.67
N ARG A 342 17.14 35.34 20.02
CA ARG A 342 16.21 34.19 19.94
C ARG A 342 16.81 33.00 19.18
N LYS A 343 17.53 33.25 18.09
CA LYS A 343 18.22 32.20 17.31
C LYS A 343 19.32 31.51 18.14
N LEU A 344 20.15 32.28 18.84
CA LEU A 344 21.19 31.74 19.71
C LEU A 344 20.62 30.94 20.89
N ARG A 345 19.51 31.37 21.49
CA ARG A 345 18.79 30.57 22.51
C ARG A 345 18.24 29.26 21.94
N ALA A 346 17.77 29.25 20.70
CA ALA A 346 17.27 28.06 20.02
C ALA A 346 18.36 27.05 19.62
N ASP A 347 19.59 27.52 19.40
CA ASP A 347 20.78 26.68 19.15
C ASP A 347 21.42 26.14 20.43
N SER A 348 21.21 26.80 21.59
CA SER A 348 21.81 26.37 22.87
C SER A 348 21.21 25.08 23.45
N THR A 349 20.11 24.57 22.88
CA THR A 349 19.57 23.26 23.25
C THR A 349 20.09 22.21 22.27
N ASP A 350 20.91 21.29 22.76
CA ASP A 350 21.41 20.12 22.03
C ASP A 350 20.28 19.47 21.18
N PRO A 351 20.46 19.31 19.85
CA PRO A 351 19.51 18.63 18.98
C PRO A 351 19.07 17.25 19.49
N ALA A 352 19.94 16.52 20.21
CA ALA A 352 19.61 15.23 20.82
C ALA A 352 18.62 15.38 21.98
N GLU A 353 18.81 16.34 22.88
CA GLU A 353 17.85 16.69 23.93
C GLU A 353 16.52 17.19 23.36
N ARG A 354 16.56 17.96 22.26
CA ARG A 354 15.33 18.39 21.57
C ARG A 354 14.57 17.22 20.95
N ARG A 355 15.26 16.23 20.40
CA ARG A 355 14.66 14.97 19.91
C ARG A 355 14.10 14.14 21.06
N LYS A 356 14.81 14.04 22.17
CA LYS A 356 14.37 13.32 23.39
C LYS A 356 13.11 13.94 24.00
N ARG A 357 13.04 15.26 24.14
CA ARG A 357 11.84 15.97 24.60
C ARG A 357 10.66 15.85 23.64
N LYS A 358 10.92 15.81 22.32
CA LYS A 358 9.87 15.60 21.31
C LYS A 358 9.34 14.16 21.35
N ARG A 359 10.21 13.17 21.53
CA ARG A 359 9.83 11.76 21.70
C ARG A 359 9.09 11.52 23.03
N ALA A 360 9.48 12.21 24.10
CA ALA A 360 8.80 12.17 25.40
C ALA A 360 7.42 12.86 25.40
N ARG A 361 7.09 13.66 24.38
CA ARG A 361 5.75 14.26 24.19
C ARG A 361 4.81 13.40 23.34
N LEU A 362 5.32 12.35 22.70
CA LEU A 362 4.50 11.36 21.99
C LEU A 362 3.98 10.36 23.03
N LEU A 363 2.75 10.60 23.48
CA LEU A 363 2.05 9.71 24.39
C LEU A 363 1.11 8.84 23.57
N ASP A 364 1.57 7.63 23.29
CA ASP A 364 0.77 6.61 22.61
C ASP A 364 -0.41 6.18 23.46
N CYS A 365 -1.48 5.76 22.78
CA CYS A 365 -2.62 5.18 23.45
C CYS A 365 -2.23 3.87 24.15
N ARG A 366 -2.71 3.70 25.39
CA ARG A 366 -2.56 2.47 26.17
C ARG A 366 -3.95 1.94 26.52
N VAL A 367 -4.18 0.67 26.24
CA VAL A 367 -5.41 -0.07 26.59
C VAL A 367 -5.13 -1.05 27.72
N SER A 368 -6.18 -1.47 28.42
CA SER A 368 -6.10 -2.55 29.41
C SER A 368 -5.98 -3.90 28.74
N ASP A 369 -5.72 -4.92 29.55
CA ASP A 369 -5.97 -6.30 29.17
C ASP A 369 -7.45 -6.50 28.84
N TRP A 370 -7.71 -7.55 28.07
CA TRP A 370 -9.07 -7.94 27.71
C TRP A 370 -9.84 -8.42 28.94
N GLY A 371 -11.10 -8.00 29.05
CA GLY A 371 -12.04 -8.60 29.98
C GLY A 371 -12.39 -10.03 29.56
N GLU A 372 -13.11 -10.71 30.45
CA GLU A 372 -13.65 -12.03 30.17
C GLU A 372 -14.66 -12.00 29.01
N TRP A 373 -14.83 -13.15 28.37
CA TRP A 373 -15.82 -13.31 27.32
C TRP A 373 -17.22 -13.29 27.90
N SER A 374 -18.15 -12.59 27.24
CA SER A 374 -19.57 -12.65 27.58
C SER A 374 -20.10 -14.08 27.40
N PRO A 375 -21.22 -14.42 28.06
CA PRO A 375 -22.00 -15.59 27.71
C PRO A 375 -22.32 -15.61 26.21
N CYS A 376 -22.43 -16.81 25.65
CA CYS A 376 -22.78 -17.00 24.26
C CYS A 376 -24.20 -16.49 24.00
N ARG A 377 -24.36 -15.48 23.15
CA ARG A 377 -25.67 -14.95 22.75
C ARG A 377 -26.09 -15.59 21.43
N SER A 378 -27.24 -16.27 21.42
CA SER A 378 -27.83 -16.91 20.24
C SER A 378 -29.30 -16.51 20.07
N ASP A 379 -29.73 -16.23 18.84
CA ASP A 379 -31.11 -15.82 18.51
C ASP A 379 -32.02 -17.04 18.24
N GLY A 380 -31.96 -18.04 19.12
CA GLY A 380 -32.78 -19.26 19.03
C GLY A 380 -32.16 -20.44 18.25
N GLY A 381 -30.91 -20.32 17.78
CA GLY A 381 -30.13 -21.41 17.17
C GLY A 381 -29.00 -21.93 18.06
N CYS A 382 -28.37 -23.04 17.66
CA CYS A 382 -27.28 -23.68 18.43
C CYS A 382 -25.89 -23.04 18.23
N VAL A 383 -25.82 -21.97 17.42
CA VAL A 383 -24.61 -21.16 17.20
C VAL A 383 -24.92 -19.73 17.64
N GLY A 384 -24.05 -19.18 18.49
CA GLY A 384 -24.12 -17.82 19.00
C GLY A 384 -22.78 -17.09 18.88
N SER A 385 -22.75 -15.86 19.38
CA SER A 385 -21.53 -15.04 19.46
C SER A 385 -21.25 -14.60 20.89
N ALA A 386 -19.96 -14.59 21.25
CA ALA A 386 -19.47 -14.06 22.51
C ALA A 386 -18.65 -12.79 22.24
N LEU A 387 -18.78 -11.79 23.11
CA LEU A 387 -18.12 -10.49 23.01
C LEU A 387 -17.23 -10.28 24.24
N ARG A 388 -16.01 -9.78 24.04
CA ARG A 388 -15.19 -9.24 25.13
C ARG A 388 -14.78 -7.81 24.85
N THR A 389 -14.58 -7.03 25.90
CA THR A 389 -14.19 -5.62 25.80
C THR A 389 -12.95 -5.32 26.64
N ARG A 390 -12.22 -4.26 26.26
CA ARG A 390 -11.11 -3.68 27.03
C ARG A 390 -11.24 -2.18 27.06
N ARG A 391 -10.74 -1.54 28.11
CA ARG A 391 -10.85 -0.07 28.27
C ARG A 391 -9.57 0.63 27.85
N ILE A 392 -9.72 1.87 27.38
CA ILE A 392 -8.60 2.76 27.13
C ILE A 392 -8.11 3.29 28.47
N ILE A 393 -6.91 2.88 28.89
CA ILE A 393 -6.24 3.38 30.11
C ILE A 393 -5.74 4.81 29.87
N ARG A 394 -5.24 5.10 28.67
CA ARG A 394 -4.73 6.41 28.29
C ARG A 394 -5.00 6.69 26.82
N ARG A 395 -5.71 7.77 26.52
CA ARG A 395 -5.95 8.24 25.15
C ARG A 395 -4.68 8.84 24.54
N GLN A 396 -4.54 8.78 23.22
CA GLN A 396 -3.39 9.36 22.54
C GLN A 396 -3.36 10.90 22.67
N ARG A 397 -2.16 11.48 22.78
CA ARG A 397 -1.93 12.93 22.60
C ARG A 397 -1.55 13.24 21.15
N PRO A 398 -1.61 14.52 20.70
CA PRO A 398 -1.24 14.89 19.33
C PRO A 398 0.14 14.34 18.93
N GLY A 399 0.15 13.49 17.91
CA GLY A 399 1.33 12.81 17.37
C GLY A 399 1.55 11.36 17.83
N GLY A 400 0.87 10.87 18.88
CA GLY A 400 0.96 9.47 19.32
C GLY A 400 0.05 8.51 18.53
N SER A 401 0.31 7.21 18.63
CA SER A 401 -0.46 6.16 17.93
C SER A 401 -1.91 6.07 18.41
N PRO A 402 -2.90 5.90 17.51
CA PRO A 402 -4.30 5.78 17.88
C PRO A 402 -4.58 4.52 18.70
N CYS A 403 -5.64 4.54 19.51
CA CYS A 403 -6.04 3.38 20.30
C CYS A 403 -6.43 2.19 19.43
N PRO A 404 -5.95 0.97 19.73
CA PRO A 404 -6.41 -0.24 19.07
C PRO A 404 -7.88 -0.54 19.46
N PRO A 405 -8.60 -1.42 18.72
CA PRO A 405 -10.02 -1.69 18.96
C PRO A 405 -10.27 -2.18 20.39
N THR A 406 -11.37 -1.71 20.99
CA THR A 406 -11.76 -1.99 22.38
C THR A 406 -12.78 -3.11 22.53
N ALA A 407 -13.25 -3.69 21.42
CA ALA A 407 -14.22 -4.79 21.40
C ALA A 407 -13.75 -5.88 20.43
N GLN A 408 -14.01 -7.14 20.78
CA GLN A 408 -13.70 -8.32 19.97
C GLN A 408 -14.82 -9.36 20.12
N SER A 409 -15.27 -9.94 19.01
CA SER A 409 -16.27 -11.01 18.98
C SER A 409 -15.66 -12.35 18.54
N ARG A 410 -16.25 -13.45 19.02
CA ARG A 410 -15.96 -14.84 18.56
C ARG A 410 -17.26 -15.64 18.46
N TRP A 411 -17.27 -16.69 17.64
CA TRP A 411 -18.36 -17.66 17.57
C TRP A 411 -18.30 -18.65 18.74
N CYS A 412 -19.45 -19.13 19.20
CA CYS A 412 -19.60 -20.11 20.27
C CYS A 412 -20.84 -20.99 20.02
N ALA A 413 -20.88 -22.19 20.59
CA ALA A 413 -22.02 -23.09 20.52
C ALA A 413 -22.81 -23.07 21.83
N THR A 414 -24.14 -23.13 21.75
CA THR A 414 -25.06 -23.23 22.90
C THR A 414 -25.64 -24.65 22.98
N ASN A 415 -25.81 -25.17 24.20
CA ASN A 415 -26.35 -26.52 24.42
C ASN A 415 -27.84 -26.57 24.08
N CYS A 416 -28.18 -27.14 22.93
CA CYS A 416 -29.54 -27.45 22.52
C CYS A 416 -29.89 -28.88 22.95
N THR A 417 -30.70 -29.07 23.99
CA THR A 417 -31.32 -30.38 24.29
C THR A 417 -32.77 -30.37 23.79
N THR A 418 -33.04 -31.12 22.72
CA THR A 418 -34.40 -31.33 22.19
C THR A 418 -35.18 -32.23 23.14
N THR A 419 -36.06 -31.65 23.96
CA THR A 419 -37.15 -32.37 24.61
C THR A 419 -38.43 -32.08 23.87
N LEU A 420 -39.04 -33.10 23.26
CA LEU A 420 -40.47 -33.44 23.33
C LEU A 420 -40.71 -34.67 22.46
N GLN A 421 -40.88 -35.79 23.14
CA GLN A 421 -41.39 -37.06 22.65
C GLN A 421 -42.90 -37.05 22.96
N GLU A 422 -43.75 -37.08 21.93
CA GLU A 422 -45.16 -37.45 22.09
C GLU A 422 -45.55 -38.49 21.04
N ASP A 423 -46.23 -39.51 21.56
CA ASP A 423 -46.47 -40.82 21.00
C ASP A 423 -47.57 -40.83 19.94
N TRP A 424 -47.38 -41.61 18.86
CA TRP A 424 -48.50 -42.17 18.08
C TRP A 424 -48.19 -43.62 17.69
N HIS A 425 -48.71 -44.55 18.51
CA HIS A 425 -48.84 -45.97 18.20
C HIS A 425 -49.91 -46.21 17.12
N ASN A 426 -49.56 -47.09 16.18
CA ASN A 426 -50.37 -48.17 15.59
C ASN A 426 -51.82 -47.88 15.15
N ASN A 427 -52.06 -47.99 13.83
CA ASN A 427 -53.06 -48.92 13.29
C ASN A 427 -52.89 -49.08 11.77
N LEU A 428 -52.44 -50.26 11.35
CA LEU A 428 -52.58 -50.78 9.98
C LEU A 428 -53.42 -52.07 10.06
N THR A 429 -54.68 -51.95 9.64
CA THR A 429 -55.48 -53.01 9.01
C THR A 429 -55.93 -52.51 7.66
#